data_AF-A0A2G2DPB0-F1
#
_entry.id   AF-A0A2G2DPB0-F1
#
_cell.length_a   1.000
_cell.length_b   1.000
_cell.length_c   1.000
_cell.angle_alpha   90.00
_cell.angle_beta   90.00
_cell.angle_gamma   90.00
#
_symmetry.space_group_name_H-M   'P 1'
#
loop_
_entity.id
_entity.type
_entity.pdbx_description
1 polymer ?
#
loop_
_entity_poly.entity_id
_entity_poly.type
_entity_poly.pdbx_seq_one_letter_code
_entity_poly.pdbx_strand_id
1 'polypeptide(L)'
;MSRIIIDEQLKQDGDLLPWKNVKAFSQRCTEETNYQLEKHPSFAFCDRALLDYHVHALVRNVKPDLEVTMKQCNELYHAFVFYCPLWESIYEQEPQRPEPFEHQVIVDSVSRKVYADAGFEIIDIPKVSIEERYLFVNQEINSRGVKPY
;
A
#
# COMPACT_ATOMS: atom_id res chain seq x y z
N MET A 1 -5.51 7.79 -2.69
CA MET A 1 -6.96 7.65 -2.38
C MET A 1 -7.24 7.60 -0.88
N SER A 2 -6.60 6.71 -0.12
CA SER A 2 -6.79 6.56 1.34
C SER A 2 -6.69 7.85 2.15
N ARG A 3 -5.71 8.73 1.84
CA ARG A 3 -5.59 10.05 2.49
C ARG A 3 -6.81 10.95 2.28
N ILE A 4 -7.43 10.93 1.09
CA ILE A 4 -8.62 11.74 0.79
C ILE A 4 -9.79 11.30 1.68
N ILE A 5 -10.02 9.98 1.78
CA ILE A 5 -11.04 9.41 2.66
C ILE A 5 -10.76 9.81 4.12
N ILE A 6 -9.53 9.68 4.57
CA ILE A 6 -9.14 10.06 5.94
C ILE A 6 -9.43 11.55 6.20
N ASP A 7 -9.02 12.44 5.30
CA ASP A 7 -9.22 13.88 5.44
C ASP A 7 -10.70 14.27 5.50
N GLU A 8 -11.54 13.66 4.67
CA GLU A 8 -12.98 13.85 4.70
C GLU A 8 -13.58 13.38 6.03
N GLN A 9 -13.15 12.20 6.51
CA GLN A 9 -13.67 11.61 7.74
C GLN A 9 -13.23 12.39 8.98
N LEU A 10 -11.99 12.92 9.00
CA LEU A 10 -11.53 13.79 10.08
C LEU A 10 -12.33 15.09 10.16
N LYS A 11 -12.75 15.68 9.03
CA LYS A 11 -13.55 16.92 9.01
C LYS A 11 -14.96 16.74 9.57
N GLN A 12 -15.53 15.55 9.45
CA GLN A 12 -16.88 15.23 9.89
C GLN A 12 -16.93 14.39 11.17
N ASP A 13 -15.78 14.21 11.85
CA ASP A 13 -15.60 13.28 12.97
C ASP A 13 -16.18 11.87 12.71
N GLY A 14 -15.97 11.39 11.50
CA GLY A 14 -16.41 10.08 11.06
C GLY A 14 -15.53 8.94 11.58
N ASP A 15 -16.05 7.73 11.43
CA ASP A 15 -15.41 6.51 11.92
C ASP A 15 -14.75 5.67 10.82
N LEU A 16 -14.89 6.06 9.55
CA LEU A 16 -14.26 5.38 8.41
C LEU A 16 -12.77 5.73 8.33
N LEU A 17 -12.02 5.33 9.36
CA LEU A 17 -10.59 5.55 9.52
C LEU A 17 -9.90 4.21 9.78
N PRO A 18 -8.64 4.03 9.34
CA PRO A 18 -7.90 2.78 9.59
C PRO A 18 -7.87 2.40 11.07
N TRP A 19 -7.68 3.38 11.96
CA TRP A 19 -7.57 3.17 13.40
C TRP A 19 -8.90 3.13 14.16
N LYS A 20 -10.01 3.59 13.57
CA LYS A 20 -11.35 3.51 14.20
C LYS A 20 -12.18 2.34 13.67
N ASN A 21 -12.24 2.14 12.36
CA ASN A 21 -13.02 1.08 11.71
C ASN A 21 -12.29 0.51 10.50
N VAL A 22 -11.27 -0.31 10.78
CA VAL A 22 -10.41 -0.91 9.74
C VAL A 22 -11.20 -1.75 8.74
N LYS A 23 -12.27 -2.43 9.16
CA LYS A 23 -13.06 -3.30 8.28
C LYS A 23 -13.77 -2.47 7.21
N ALA A 24 -14.53 -1.45 7.64
CA ALA A 24 -15.24 -0.58 6.70
C ALA A 24 -14.26 0.23 5.85
N PHE A 25 -13.16 0.71 6.45
CA PHE A 25 -12.14 1.48 5.73
C PHE A 25 -11.50 0.63 4.62
N SER A 26 -11.05 -0.58 4.96
CA SER A 26 -10.41 -1.49 3.99
C SER A 26 -11.37 -1.85 2.86
N GLN A 27 -12.64 -2.12 3.18
CA GLN A 27 -13.66 -2.39 2.17
C GLN A 27 -13.84 -1.21 1.21
N ARG A 28 -14.05 0.00 1.74
CA ARG A 28 -14.22 1.22 0.91
C ARG A 28 -13.01 1.46 0.01
N CYS A 29 -11.80 1.30 0.55
CA CYS A 29 -10.58 1.49 -0.22
C CYS A 29 -10.40 0.41 -1.30
N THR A 30 -10.72 -0.86 -1.03
CA THR A 30 -10.72 -1.93 -2.04
C THR A 30 -11.70 -1.64 -3.18
N GLU A 31 -12.94 -1.25 -2.86
CA GLU A 31 -13.95 -0.90 -3.87
C GLU A 31 -13.49 0.25 -4.76
N GLU A 32 -12.91 1.30 -4.18
CA GLU A 32 -12.39 2.43 -4.94
C GLU A 32 -11.17 2.06 -5.77
N THR A 33 -10.22 1.30 -5.23
CA THR A 33 -9.04 0.83 -5.98
C THR A 33 -9.46 0.00 -7.19
N ASN A 34 -10.40 -0.94 -7.03
CA ASN A 34 -10.90 -1.74 -8.15
C ASN A 34 -11.56 -0.86 -9.22
N TYR A 35 -12.39 0.10 -8.82
CA TYR A 35 -13.01 1.05 -9.74
C TYR A 35 -11.99 1.87 -10.55
N GLN A 36 -10.91 2.34 -9.91
CA GLN A 36 -9.85 3.08 -10.59
C GLN A 36 -9.06 2.19 -11.57
N LEU A 37 -8.76 0.95 -11.19
CA LEU A 37 -8.06 0.00 -12.05
C LEU A 37 -8.89 -0.36 -13.30
N GLU A 38 -10.20 -0.56 -13.14
CA GLU A 38 -11.11 -0.81 -14.27
C GLU A 38 -11.18 0.38 -15.25
N LYS A 39 -11.10 1.61 -14.72
CA LYS A 39 -11.12 2.84 -15.54
C LYS A 39 -9.82 3.15 -16.25
N HIS A 40 -8.70 2.65 -15.74
CA HIS A 40 -7.37 2.94 -16.25
C HIS A 40 -6.65 1.64 -16.63
N PRO A 41 -7.05 0.97 -17.73
CA PRO A 41 -6.51 -0.34 -18.11
C PRO A 41 -5.08 -0.28 -18.67
N SER A 42 -4.47 0.90 -18.72
CA SER A 42 -3.09 1.09 -19.15
C SER A 42 -2.11 0.87 -18.00
N PHE A 43 -0.85 0.64 -18.35
CA PHE A 43 0.24 0.60 -17.38
C PHE A 43 0.24 1.86 -16.49
N ALA A 44 0.19 1.68 -15.18
CA ALA A 44 0.07 2.76 -14.20
C ALA A 44 0.83 2.43 -12.91
N PHE A 45 1.31 3.46 -12.23
CA PHE A 45 1.79 3.35 -10.86
C PHE A 45 0.61 3.44 -9.89
N CYS A 46 0.52 2.47 -8.99
CA CYS A 46 -0.47 2.46 -7.92
C CYS A 46 0.20 2.83 -6.60
N ASP A 47 -0.29 3.89 -5.95
CA ASP A 47 0.06 4.18 -4.55
C ASP A 47 -0.82 3.30 -3.65
N ARG A 48 -0.22 2.18 -3.22
CA ARG A 48 -0.80 1.01 -2.53
C ARG A 48 -1.46 -0.02 -3.46
N ALA A 49 -1.33 -1.29 -3.08
CA ALA A 49 -2.07 -2.41 -3.63
C ALA A 49 -3.18 -2.88 -2.67
N LEU A 50 -4.04 -3.78 -3.14
CA LEU A 50 -5.09 -4.37 -2.29
C LEU A 50 -4.52 -5.11 -1.06
N LEU A 51 -3.29 -5.64 -1.17
CA LEU A 51 -2.58 -6.27 -0.05
C LEU A 51 -2.31 -5.30 1.11
N ASP A 52 -2.15 -4.00 0.87
CA ASP A 52 -1.96 -3.04 1.95
C ASP A 52 -3.19 -2.94 2.86
N TYR A 53 -4.39 -3.03 2.29
CA TYR A 53 -5.63 -3.06 3.08
C TYR A 53 -5.75 -4.36 3.87
N HIS A 54 -5.33 -5.49 3.28
CA HIS A 54 -5.23 -6.77 3.97
C HIS A 54 -4.29 -6.69 5.19
N VAL A 55 -3.11 -6.09 5.01
CA VAL A 55 -2.12 -5.89 6.09
C VAL A 55 -2.69 -5.03 7.21
N HIS A 56 -3.31 -3.89 6.88
CA HIS A 56 -3.89 -3.01 7.90
C HIS A 56 -5.00 -3.69 8.70
N ALA A 57 -5.81 -4.54 8.05
CA ALA A 57 -6.80 -5.37 8.72
C ALA A 57 -6.13 -6.39 9.67
N LEU A 58 -5.12 -7.12 9.19
CA LEU A 58 -4.40 -8.12 9.99
C LEU A 58 -3.76 -7.54 11.25
N VAL A 59 -3.06 -6.42 11.14
CA VAL A 59 -2.43 -5.72 12.28
C VAL A 59 -3.47 -5.31 13.34
N ARG A 60 -4.74 -5.22 12.96
CA ARG A 60 -5.87 -4.87 13.83
C ARG A 60 -6.75 -6.07 14.18
N ASN A 61 -6.21 -7.29 14.05
CA ASN A 61 -6.88 -8.55 14.37
C ASN A 61 -8.15 -8.83 13.54
N VAL A 62 -8.32 -8.16 12.40
CA VAL A 62 -9.30 -8.53 11.39
C VAL A 62 -8.60 -9.44 10.40
N LYS A 63 -9.14 -10.64 10.19
CA LYS A 63 -8.52 -11.67 9.33
C LYS A 63 -9.29 -11.80 8.02
N PRO A 64 -9.04 -10.93 7.02
CA PRO A 64 -9.56 -11.13 5.68
C PRO A 64 -8.97 -12.39 5.05
N ASP A 65 -9.66 -12.93 4.05
CA ASP A 65 -9.18 -14.05 3.29
C ASP A 65 -8.01 -13.62 2.39
N LEU A 66 -6.82 -14.17 2.66
CA LEU A 66 -5.61 -13.85 1.91
C LEU A 66 -5.68 -14.43 0.50
N GLU A 67 -6.26 -15.62 0.32
CA GLU A 67 -6.34 -16.28 -0.99
C GLU A 67 -7.19 -15.45 -1.96
N VAL A 68 -8.32 -14.92 -1.49
CA VAL A 68 -9.17 -14.00 -2.27
C VAL A 68 -8.41 -12.74 -2.66
N THR A 69 -7.68 -12.14 -1.71
CA THR A 69 -6.90 -10.92 -1.94
C THR A 69 -5.78 -11.16 -2.95
N MET A 70 -5.03 -12.26 -2.77
CA MET A 70 -3.93 -12.67 -3.63
C MET A 70 -4.40 -12.92 -5.06
N LYS A 71 -5.53 -13.62 -5.23
CA LYS A 71 -6.09 -13.89 -6.56
C LYS A 71 -6.34 -12.59 -7.32
N GLN A 72 -7.00 -11.62 -6.69
CA GLN A 72 -7.24 -10.30 -7.30
C GLN A 72 -5.92 -9.59 -7.61
N CYS A 73 -4.96 -9.62 -6.68
CA CYS A 73 -3.67 -8.98 -6.90
C CYS A 73 -2.89 -9.58 -8.08
N ASN A 74 -2.90 -10.89 -8.25
CA ASN A 74 -2.20 -11.56 -9.36
C ASN A 74 -2.81 -11.25 -10.74
N GLU A 75 -4.08 -10.88 -10.79
CA GLU A 75 -4.76 -10.46 -12.03
C GLU A 75 -4.51 -8.97 -12.35
N LEU A 76 -4.22 -8.15 -11.34
CA LEU A 76 -4.22 -6.68 -11.44
C LEU A 76 -2.84 -6.02 -11.36
N TYR A 77 -1.84 -6.67 -10.75
CA TYR A 77 -0.52 -6.08 -10.51
C TYR A 77 0.60 -6.90 -11.16
N HIS A 78 1.75 -6.26 -11.39
CA HIS A 78 2.98 -6.96 -11.77
C HIS A 78 3.51 -7.82 -10.62
N ALA A 79 4.23 -8.89 -10.95
CA ALA A 79 4.81 -9.81 -9.97
C ALA A 79 5.88 -9.18 -9.04
N PHE A 80 6.30 -7.95 -9.28
CA PHE A 80 7.20 -7.21 -8.41
C PHE A 80 6.55 -5.90 -7.95
N VAL A 81 6.94 -5.44 -6.77
CA VAL A 81 6.47 -4.18 -6.17
C VAL A 81 7.64 -3.34 -5.69
N PHE A 82 7.54 -2.04 -5.90
CA PHE A 82 8.45 -1.10 -5.26
C PHE A 82 7.97 -0.81 -3.85
N TYR A 83 8.81 -1.08 -2.87
CA TYR A 83 8.49 -0.95 -1.46
C TYR A 83 9.27 0.21 -0.83
N CYS A 84 8.58 1.10 -0.14
CA CYS A 84 9.21 2.17 0.63
C CYS A 84 9.51 1.65 2.05
N PRO A 85 10.77 1.27 2.37
CA PRO A 85 11.08 0.74 3.69
C PRO A 85 10.82 1.76 4.79
N LEU A 86 10.35 1.30 5.94
CA LEU A 86 10.16 2.15 7.12
C LEU A 86 11.43 2.98 7.42
N TRP A 87 11.27 4.30 7.52
CA TRP A 87 12.38 5.24 7.64
C TRP A 87 12.21 6.16 8.85
N GLU A 88 12.86 5.78 9.95
CA GLU A 88 12.77 6.46 11.25
C GLU A 88 13.14 7.95 11.18
N SER A 89 14.24 8.31 10.51
CA SER A 89 14.72 9.70 10.51
C SER A 89 13.82 10.71 9.80
N ILE A 90 12.80 10.24 9.07
CA ILE A 90 11.78 11.09 8.43
C ILE A 90 10.36 10.74 8.89
N TYR A 91 10.23 9.88 9.92
CA TYR A 91 8.94 9.50 10.45
C TYR A 91 8.39 10.62 11.34
N GLU A 92 7.19 11.08 11.00
CA GLU A 92 6.45 12.05 11.80
C GLU A 92 5.00 11.57 11.92
N GLN A 93 4.42 11.79 13.11
CA GLN A 93 2.99 11.59 13.33
C GLN A 93 2.24 12.83 12.83
N GLU A 94 1.26 12.61 11.97
CA GLU A 94 0.38 13.65 11.43
C GLU A 94 -1.07 13.17 11.55
N PRO A 95 -2.08 14.03 11.33
CA PRO A 95 -3.49 13.63 11.46
C PRO A 95 -3.86 12.39 10.63
N GLN A 96 -3.23 12.20 9.46
CA GLN A 96 -3.45 11.05 8.58
C GLN A 96 -2.65 9.80 8.97
N ARG A 97 -1.70 9.93 9.90
CA ARG A 97 -0.85 8.86 10.43
C ARG A 97 -0.62 9.08 11.94
N PRO A 98 -1.65 8.83 12.76
CA PRO A 98 -1.58 9.12 14.20
C PRO A 98 -0.82 8.05 14.99
N GLU A 99 -0.52 6.88 14.43
CA GLU A 99 0.11 5.79 15.17
C GLU A 99 1.61 6.03 15.42
N PRO A 100 2.16 5.55 16.55
CA PRO A 100 3.58 5.72 16.87
C PRO A 100 4.48 4.87 15.96
N PHE A 101 5.78 5.17 15.96
CA PHE A 101 6.75 4.48 15.09
C PHE A 101 6.77 2.96 15.31
N GLU A 102 6.64 2.50 16.56
CA GLU A 102 6.61 1.09 16.93
C GLU A 102 5.43 0.35 16.28
N HIS A 103 4.29 1.04 16.07
CA HIS A 103 3.18 0.47 15.32
C HIS A 103 3.58 0.24 13.86
N GLN A 104 4.32 1.16 13.26
CA GLN A 104 4.75 1.04 11.87
C GLN A 104 5.82 -0.03 11.69
N VAL A 105 6.64 -0.32 12.70
CA VAL A 105 7.55 -1.48 12.70
C VAL A 105 6.76 -2.77 12.54
N ILE A 106 5.63 -2.90 13.24
CA ILE A 106 4.73 -4.06 13.11
C ILE A 106 4.11 -4.10 11.71
N VAL A 107 3.61 -2.96 11.23
CA VAL A 107 3.01 -2.86 9.88
C VAL A 107 4.01 -3.22 8.79
N ASP A 108 5.24 -2.72 8.82
CA ASP A 108 6.31 -3.03 7.86
C ASP A 108 6.62 -4.53 7.86
N SER A 109 6.81 -5.12 9.05
CA SER A 109 7.08 -6.56 9.19
C SER A 109 5.94 -7.44 8.66
N VAL A 110 4.69 -7.12 9.00
CA VAL A 110 3.51 -7.86 8.51
C VAL A 110 3.34 -7.66 7.01
N SER A 111 3.54 -6.45 6.51
CA SER A 111 3.46 -6.12 5.09
C SER A 111 4.43 -6.95 4.27
N ARG A 112 5.73 -6.95 4.63
CA ARG A 112 6.74 -7.75 3.95
C ARG A 112 6.39 -9.23 3.92
N LYS A 113 5.90 -9.77 5.05
CA LYS A 113 5.46 -11.15 5.12
C LYS A 113 4.29 -11.44 4.17
N VAL A 114 3.26 -10.60 4.18
CA VAL A 114 2.06 -10.78 3.34
C VAL A 114 2.42 -10.70 1.85
N TYR A 115 3.24 -9.74 1.43
CA TYR A 115 3.69 -9.65 0.04
C TYR A 115 4.54 -10.86 -0.37
N ALA A 116 5.44 -11.32 0.49
CA ALA A 116 6.25 -12.52 0.23
C ALA A 116 5.40 -13.80 0.16
N ASP A 117 4.48 -14.00 1.10
CA ASP A 117 3.53 -15.12 1.11
C ASP A 117 2.60 -15.07 -0.12
N ALA A 118 2.32 -13.87 -0.62
CA ALA A 118 1.55 -13.64 -1.85
C ALA A 118 2.35 -13.86 -3.14
N GLY A 119 3.66 -14.13 -3.05
CA GLY A 119 4.52 -14.41 -4.20
C GLY A 119 5.07 -13.17 -4.93
N PHE A 120 4.93 -11.97 -4.36
CA PHE A 120 5.49 -10.76 -4.94
C PHE A 120 6.98 -10.62 -4.65
N GLU A 121 7.74 -10.24 -5.67
CA GLU A 121 9.12 -9.78 -5.51
C GLU A 121 9.13 -8.35 -4.94
N ILE A 122 9.70 -8.18 -3.74
CA ILE A 122 9.80 -6.88 -3.08
C ILE A 122 11.11 -6.21 -3.52
N ILE A 123 11.00 -5.03 -4.14
CA ILE A 123 12.13 -4.17 -4.49
C ILE A 123 12.15 -2.98 -3.53
N ASP A 124 13.07 -3.02 -2.57
CA ASP A 124 13.22 -1.92 -1.61
C ASP A 124 13.77 -0.66 -2.30
N ILE A 125 13.02 0.43 -2.23
CA ILE A 125 13.49 1.74 -2.67
C ILE A 125 14.53 2.25 -1.67
N PRO A 126 15.73 2.67 -2.11
CA PRO A 126 16.77 3.16 -1.21
C PRO A 126 16.35 4.43 -0.47
N LYS A 127 16.83 4.57 0.77
CA LYS A 127 16.62 5.74 1.64
C LYS A 127 17.56 6.88 1.27
N VAL A 128 17.36 7.42 0.07
CA VAL A 128 18.18 8.45 -0.57
C VAL A 128 17.31 9.65 -0.99
N SER A 129 17.90 10.62 -1.70
CA SER A 129 17.15 11.79 -2.20
C SER A 129 15.98 11.41 -3.10
N ILE A 130 15.07 12.35 -3.36
CA ILE A 130 13.93 12.12 -4.24
C ILE A 130 14.42 11.81 -5.66
N GLU A 131 15.41 12.56 -6.13
CA GLU A 131 16.03 12.42 -7.44
C GLU A 131 16.66 11.03 -7.63
N GLU A 132 17.40 10.56 -6.63
CA GLU A 132 18.02 9.23 -6.66
C GLU A 132 16.97 8.10 -6.63
N ARG A 133 15.88 8.26 -5.86
CA ARG A 133 14.78 7.27 -5.85
C ARG A 133 14.09 7.20 -7.21
N TYR A 134 13.86 8.34 -7.86
CA TYR A 134 13.30 8.37 -9.22
C TYR A 134 14.20 7.63 -10.21
N LEU A 135 15.50 7.90 -10.18
CA LEU A 135 16.47 7.23 -11.05
C LEU A 135 16.49 5.72 -10.80
N PHE A 136 16.49 5.30 -9.53
CA PHE A 136 16.45 3.90 -9.15
C PHE A 136 15.21 3.17 -9.70
N VAL A 137 14.01 3.71 -9.45
CA VAL A 137 12.76 3.11 -9.94
C VAL A 137 12.75 3.01 -11.47
N ASN A 138 13.19 4.06 -12.16
CA ASN A 138 13.25 4.06 -13.62
C ASN A 138 14.26 3.03 -14.16
N GLN A 139 15.42 2.88 -13.52
CA GLN A 139 16.41 1.87 -13.89
C GLN A 139 15.86 0.44 -13.71
N GLU A 140 15.20 0.16 -12.58
CA GLU A 140 14.58 -1.14 -12.31
C GLU A 140 13.54 -1.51 -13.38
N ILE A 141 12.64 -0.59 -13.71
CA ILE A 141 11.62 -0.79 -14.76
C ILE A 141 12.27 -1.12 -16.11
N ASN A 142 13.24 -0.32 -16.54
CA ASN A 142 13.93 -0.52 -17.81
C ASN A 142 14.70 -1.85 -17.85
N SER A 143 15.39 -2.21 -16.76
CA SER A 143 16.17 -3.46 -16.68
C SER A 143 15.29 -4.70 -16.75
N ARG A 144 14.06 -4.62 -16.25
CA ARG A 144 13.08 -5.70 -16.21
C ARG A 144 12.28 -5.83 -17.52
N GLY A 145 12.60 -5.01 -18.52
CA GLY A 145 11.90 -5.01 -19.81
C GLY A 145 10.43 -4.61 -19.69
N VAL A 146 10.06 -3.96 -18.59
CA VAL A 146 8.74 -3.39 -18.40
C VAL A 146 8.70 -2.17 -19.31
N LYS A 147 7.99 -2.28 -20.42
CA LYS A 147 7.90 -1.19 -21.38
C LYS A 147 6.73 -0.29 -20.99
N PRO A 148 6.98 0.93 -20.47
CA PRO A 148 5.99 1.98 -20.55
C PRO A 148 5.90 2.37 -22.03
N TYR A 149 4.97 1.72 -22.74
CA TYR A 149 4.64 1.90 -24.17
C TYR A 149 5.64 1.29 -25.17
#